data_AF-A0A3D0ST47-F1
#
_entry.id   AF-A0A3D0ST47-F1
#
_cell.length_a   1.000
_cell.length_b   1.000
_cell.length_c   1.000
_cell.angle_alpha   90.00
_cell.angle_beta   90.00
_cell.angle_gamma   90.00
#
_symmetry.space_group_name_H-M   'P 1'
#
loop_
_entity.id
_entity.type
_entity.pdbx_description
1 polymer ?
#
loop_
_entity_poly.entity_id
_entity_poly.type
_entity_poly.pdbx_seq_one_letter_code
_entity_poly.pdbx_strand_id
1 'polypeptide(L)' 'RRIGHERWLRNIAVALGNASHSPEVIAALRSRLTHPSDLVQEHVIWALTNH' A
#
# COMPACT_ATOMS: atom_id res chain seq x y z
N ARG A 1 13.68 8.51 -15.69
CA ARG A 1 14.02 7.18 -15.13
C ARG A 1 12.79 6.66 -14.39
N ARG A 2 12.08 5.66 -14.93
CA ARG A 2 10.88 5.11 -14.26
C ARG A 2 11.34 4.36 -13.00
N ILE A 3 10.68 4.60 -11.88
CA ILE A 3 10.86 3.81 -10.67
C ILE A 3 10.40 2.37 -10.94
N GLY A 4 11.07 1.38 -10.38
CA GLY A 4 10.67 -0.03 -10.51
C GLY A 4 9.25 -0.24 -9.97
N HIS A 5 8.56 -1.28 -10.47
CA HIS A 5 7.16 -1.57 -10.15
C HIS A 5 6.92 -1.67 -8.63
N GLU A 6 7.83 -2.28 -7.87
CA GLU A 6 7.72 -2.37 -6.41
C GLU A 6 7.75 -1.00 -5.72
N ARG A 7 8.65 -0.10 -6.14
CA ARG A 7 8.72 1.26 -5.60
C ARG A 7 7.47 2.06 -5.95
N TRP A 8 6.89 1.82 -7.12
CA TRP A 8 5.62 2.42 -7.51
C TRP A 8 4.46 1.92 -6.63
N LEU A 9 4.36 0.61 -6.40
CA LEU A 9 3.34 0.02 -5.50
C LEU A 9 3.49 0.51 -4.07
N ARG A 10 4.72 0.61 -3.56
CA ARG A 10 4.99 1.19 -2.25
C ARG A 10 4.46 2.62 -2.15
N ASN A 11 4.70 3.45 -3.16
CA ASN A 11 4.23 4.84 -3.15
C ASN A 11 2.69 4.91 -3.19
N ILE A 12 2.03 3.98 -3.89
CA ILE A 12 0.57 3.88 -3.86
C ILE A 12 0.07 3.49 -2.47
N ALA A 13 0.68 2.50 -1.82
CA ALA A 13 0.30 2.10 -0.46
C ALA A 13 0.40 3.29 0.52
N VAL A 14 1.48 4.08 0.43
CA VAL A 14 1.66 5.30 1.23
C VAL A 14 0.58 6.35 0.91
N ALA A 15 0.29 6.59 -0.37
CA ALA A 15 -0.72 7.56 -0.77
C ALA A 15 -2.12 7.17 -0.28
N LEU A 16 -2.45 5.87 -0.33
CA LEU A 16 -3.71 5.32 0.16
C LEU A 16 -3.81 5.40 1.69
N GLY A 17 -2.72 5.14 2.42
CA GLY A 17 -2.69 5.30 3.89
C GLY A 17 -2.79 6.74 4.37
N ASN A 18 -2.47 7.72 3.51
CA ASN A 18 -2.66 9.14 3.81
C ASN A 18 -4.02 9.69 3.34
N ALA A 19 -4.79 8.91 2.58
CA ALA A 19 -6.09 9.32 2.05
C ALA A 19 -7.20 9.04 3.07
N SER A 20 -8.40 9.58 2.84
CA SER A 20 -9.57 9.26 3.66
C SER A 20 -9.86 7.76 3.61
N HIS A 21 -10.02 7.16 4.80
CA HIS A 21 -10.35 5.75 4.93
C HIS A 21 -11.73 5.46 4.32
N SER A 22 -11.74 4.76 3.19
CA SER A 22 -12.94 4.20 2.59
C SER A 22 -12.85 2.67 2.57
N PRO A 23 -13.99 1.95 2.55
CA PRO A 23 -13.99 0.50 2.42
C PRO A 23 -13.21 0.00 1.19
N GLU A 24 -13.25 0.77 0.08
CA GLU A 24 -12.53 0.47 -1.15
C GLU A 24 -11.01 0.60 -0.97
N VAL A 25 -10.55 1.64 -0.26
CA VAL A 25 -9.13 1.83 0.06
C VAL A 25 -8.61 0.68 0.93
N ILE A 26 -9.37 0.30 1.95
CA ILE A 26 -9.01 -0.80 2.85
C ILE A 26 -8.96 -2.13 2.09
N ALA A 27 -9.94 -2.39 1.21
CA ALA A 27 -9.97 -3.60 0.38
C ALA A 27 -8.77 -3.65 -0.59
N ALA A 28 -8.45 -2.52 -1.23
CA ALA A 28 -7.29 -2.42 -2.12
C ALA A 28 -5.98 -2.71 -1.38
N LEU A 29 -5.78 -2.12 -0.18
CA LEU A 29 -4.61 -2.39 0.65
C LEU A 29 -4.55 -3.86 1.07
N ARG A 30 -5.64 -4.44 1.58
CA ARG A 30 -5.70 -5.86 1.98
C ARG A 30 -5.35 -6.82 0.84
N SER A 31 -5.76 -6.50 -0.39
CA SER A 31 -5.42 -7.32 -1.57
C SER A 31 -3.90 -7.43 -1.83
N ARG A 32 -3.09 -6.55 -1.22
CA ARG A 32 -1.64 -6.49 -1.39
C ARG A 32 -0.83 -7.04 -0.22
N LEU A 33 -1.50 -7.57 0.80
CA LEU A 33 -0.82 -8.24 1.92
C LEU A 33 -0.06 -9.50 1.49
N THR A 34 -0.45 -10.16 0.40
CA THR A 34 0.22 -11.36 -0.12
C THR A 34 1.25 -11.05 -1.21
N HIS A 35 1.63 -9.79 -1.41
CA HIS A 35 2.58 -9.41 -2.45
C HIS A 35 3.99 -9.94 -2.11
N PRO A 36 4.77 -10.53 -3.04
CA PRO A 36 6.06 -11.18 -2.73
C PRO A 36 7.19 -10.22 -2.30
N SER A 37 6.92 -8.92 -2.23
CA SER A 37 7.91 -7.91 -1.89
C SER A 37 7.65 -7.43 -0.47
N ASP A 38 8.58 -7.72 0.44
CA ASP A 38 8.48 -7.32 1.85
C ASP A 38 8.28 -5.81 1.99
N LEU A 39 8.95 -5.03 1.13
CA LEU A 39 8.82 -3.57 1.09
C LEU A 39 7.36 -3.13 0.85
N VAL A 40 6.65 -3.81 -0.05
CA VAL A 40 5.25 -3.50 -0.35
C VAL A 40 4.36 -3.93 0.81
N GLN A 41 4.59 -5.12 1.38
CA GLN A 41 3.80 -5.61 2.52
C GLN A 41 3.92 -4.69 3.73
N GLU A 42 5.15 -4.29 4.10
CA GLU A 42 5.41 -3.40 5.23
C GLU A 42 4.61 -2.08 5.11
N HIS A 43 4.62 -1.46 3.93
CA HIS A 43 3.91 -0.20 3.70
C HIS A 43 2.39 -0.39 3.62
N VAL A 44 1.91 -1.53 3.13
CA VAL A 44 0.49 -1.89 3.18
C VAL A 44 0.01 -2.04 4.61
N ILE A 45 0.79 -2.71 5.46
CA ILE A 45 0.49 -2.86 6.90
C ILE A 45 0.45 -1.49 7.56
N TRP A 46 1.48 -0.66 7.34
CA TRP A 46 1.50 0.72 7.86
C TRP A 46 0.26 1.52 7.44
N ALA A 47 -0.15 1.43 6.18
CA ALA A 47 -1.32 2.14 5.65
C ALA A 47 -2.66 1.63 6.23
N LEU A 48 -2.72 0.36 6.64
CA LEU A 48 -3.88 -0.22 7.32
C LEU A 48 -3.94 0.15 8.81
N THR A 49 -2.79 0.45 9.44
CA THR A 49 -2.70 0.77 10.87
C THR A 49 -2.74 2.26 11.18
N ASN A 50 -2.36 3.12 10.23
CA ASN A 50 -2.65 4.55 10.34
C ASN A 50 -4.14 4.71 10.04
N HIS A 51 -4.89 5.25 11.01
CA HIS A 51 -6.31 5.60 10.92
C HIS A 51 -6.45 7.12 11.05
#